data_AF-A0A3S7ED49-F1
#
_entry.id   AF-A0A3S7ED49-F1
#
_cell.length_a   1.000
_cell.length_b   1.000
_cell.length_c   1.000
_cell.angle_alpha   90.00
_cell.angle_beta   90.00
_cell.angle_gamma   90.00
#
_symmetry.space_group_name_H-M   'P 1'
#
loop_
_entity.id
_entity.type
_entity.pdbx_description
1 polymer ?
#
loop_
_entity_poly.entity_id
_entity_poly.type
_entity_poly.pdbx_seq_one_letter_code
_entity_poly.pdbx_strand_id
1 'polypeptide(L)'
;ETTDTLDYIDGTDNEKNIISQLKPDYAYVYYFNEIKRYTEYHKEISSKYESIYNSSIKTLKEDIENAVDTCKPKKNEMIALTKILEDPEKIKGLEGHYEGKFHAYRTYMKEYQNCLINKSNKTMPQIRSLKYDINELLS
;
A
#
# COMPACT_ATOMS: atom_id res chain seq x y z
N GLU A 1 -20.79 7.72 -16.97
CA GLU A 1 -20.37 7.22 -15.64
C GLU A 1 -19.18 8.04 -15.21
N THR A 2 -19.01 8.29 -13.91
CA THR A 2 -17.87 9.03 -13.35
C THR A 2 -17.05 8.12 -12.47
N THR A 3 -15.74 8.07 -12.68
CA THR A 3 -14.85 7.30 -11.82
C THR A 3 -14.79 7.91 -10.42
N ASP A 4 -15.25 7.17 -9.42
CA ASP A 4 -15.27 7.60 -8.01
C ASP A 4 -14.05 7.14 -7.21
N THR A 5 -13.36 6.10 -7.66
CA THR A 5 -12.15 5.59 -7.01
C THR A 5 -11.10 5.14 -8.02
N LEU A 6 -9.84 5.14 -7.58
CA LEU A 6 -8.68 4.67 -8.31
C LEU A 6 -7.93 3.59 -7.49
N ASP A 7 -8.67 2.74 -6.77
CA ASP A 7 -8.10 1.68 -5.90
C ASP A 7 -7.30 0.62 -6.67
N TYR A 8 -7.48 0.53 -7.99
CA TYR A 8 -6.75 -0.40 -8.87
C TYR A 8 -5.30 0.03 -9.17
N ILE A 9 -4.89 1.23 -8.75
CA ILE A 9 -3.53 1.73 -8.99
C ILE A 9 -2.62 1.29 -7.84
N ASP A 10 -1.85 0.24 -8.06
CA ASP A 10 -0.89 -0.23 -7.06
C ASP A 10 0.50 0.40 -7.26
N GLY A 11 1.31 0.32 -6.21
CA GLY A 11 2.75 0.54 -6.27
C GLY A 11 3.51 -0.79 -6.34
N THR A 12 4.67 -0.80 -6.98
CA THR A 12 5.59 -1.95 -6.96
C THR A 12 6.95 -1.47 -6.51
N ASP A 13 7.44 -1.99 -5.39
CA ASP A 13 8.78 -1.61 -4.90
C ASP A 13 9.91 -2.29 -5.69
N ASN A 14 11.15 -1.95 -5.34
CA ASN A 14 12.35 -2.47 -6.01
C ASN A 14 12.52 -3.99 -5.87
N GLU A 15 11.88 -4.60 -4.87
CA GLU A 15 11.90 -6.05 -4.62
C GLU A 15 10.69 -6.75 -5.24
N LYS A 16 9.93 -6.03 -6.08
CA LYS A 16 8.71 -6.50 -6.75
C LYS A 16 7.57 -6.84 -5.78
N ASN A 17 7.59 -6.30 -4.56
CA ASN A 17 6.42 -6.40 -3.69
C ASN A 17 5.35 -5.43 -4.16
N ILE A 18 4.12 -5.93 -4.25
CA ILE A 18 2.94 -5.12 -4.58
C ILE A 18 2.47 -4.42 -3.30
N ILE A 19 2.25 -3.11 -3.44
CA ILE A 19 1.72 -2.23 -2.41
C ILE A 19 0.32 -1.86 -2.86
N SER A 20 -0.66 -2.57 -2.31
CA SER A 20 -2.06 -2.33 -2.63
C SER A 20 -2.64 -1.23 -1.76
N GLN A 21 -3.68 -0.58 -2.27
CA GLN A 21 -4.51 0.33 -1.48
C GLN A 21 -5.58 -0.42 -0.68
N LEU A 22 -5.84 -1.66 -1.08
CA LEU A 22 -6.79 -2.53 -0.40
C LEU A 22 -6.10 -3.15 0.81
N LYS A 23 -6.77 -3.11 1.96
CA LYS A 23 -6.26 -3.71 3.18
C LYS A 23 -5.97 -5.20 2.96
N PRO A 24 -4.85 -5.70 3.52
CA PRO A 24 -3.96 -5.06 4.49
C PRO A 24 -2.76 -4.31 3.86
N ASP A 25 -2.92 -3.80 2.64
CA ASP A 25 -1.93 -3.06 1.84
C ASP A 25 -0.73 -3.91 1.36
N TYR A 26 -0.22 -4.80 2.23
CA TYR A 26 0.94 -5.65 2.00
C TYR A 26 0.58 -7.12 2.22
N ALA A 27 0.96 -7.99 1.29
CA ALA A 27 0.78 -9.43 1.42
C ALA A 27 1.45 -10.01 2.69
N TYR A 28 2.51 -9.37 3.19
CA TYR A 28 3.21 -9.80 4.40
C TYR A 28 2.34 -9.76 5.66
N VAL A 29 1.32 -8.89 5.72
CA VAL A 29 0.38 -8.87 6.84
C VAL A 29 -0.43 -10.16 6.90
N TYR A 30 -0.86 -10.67 5.74
CA TYR A 30 -1.49 -12.00 5.66
C TYR A 30 -0.52 -13.10 6.06
N TYR A 31 0.71 -13.07 5.55
CA TYR A 31 1.75 -14.03 5.92
C TYR A 31 1.91 -14.13 7.45
N PHE A 32 2.06 -13.00 8.14
CA PHE A 32 2.19 -13.00 9.60
C PHE A 32 0.93 -13.54 10.31
N ASN A 33 -0.26 -13.21 9.84
CA ASN A 33 -1.49 -13.78 10.41
C ASN A 33 -1.57 -15.30 10.27
N GLU A 34 -1.14 -15.83 9.13
CA GLU A 34 -1.15 -17.27 8.91
C GLU A 34 -0.07 -17.98 9.72
N ILE A 35 1.11 -17.38 9.91
CA ILE A 35 2.09 -17.95 10.84
C ILE A 35 1.53 -17.95 12.27
N LYS A 36 0.82 -16.91 12.71
CA LYS A 36 0.14 -16.92 14.02
C LYS A 36 -0.73 -18.17 14.17
N ARG A 37 -1.66 -18.37 13.24
CA ARG A 37 -2.57 -19.53 13.21
C ARG A 37 -1.81 -20.86 13.18
N TYR A 38 -0.73 -20.94 12.41
CA TYR A 38 0.11 -22.14 12.37
C TYR A 38 0.73 -22.43 13.74
N THR A 39 1.34 -21.42 14.36
CA THR A 39 2.03 -21.59 15.66
C THR A 39 1.08 -21.89 16.82
N GLU A 40 -0.22 -21.57 16.72
CA GLU A 40 -1.23 -21.93 17.74
C GLU A 40 -1.31 -23.46 17.96
N TYR A 41 -0.98 -24.27 16.96
CA TYR A 41 -0.93 -25.74 17.07
C TYR A 41 0.38 -26.27 17.67
N HIS A 42 1.41 -25.43 17.80
CA HIS A 42 2.75 -25.80 18.24
C HIS A 42 3.10 -25.09 19.56
N LYS A 43 2.74 -25.70 20.69
CA LYS A 43 2.88 -25.10 22.03
C LYS A 43 4.31 -24.64 22.34
N GLU A 44 5.32 -25.28 21.75
CA GLU A 44 6.74 -24.97 21.93
C GLU A 44 7.11 -23.56 21.44
N ILE A 45 6.43 -23.09 20.39
CA ILE A 45 6.74 -21.84 19.70
C ILE A 45 5.60 -20.82 19.77
N SER A 46 4.38 -21.25 20.09
CA SER A 46 3.17 -20.40 20.16
C SER A 46 3.38 -19.15 21.01
N SER A 47 3.90 -19.29 22.23
CA SER A 47 4.10 -18.16 23.16
C SER A 47 5.17 -17.18 22.66
N LYS A 48 6.24 -17.69 22.04
CA LYS A 48 7.30 -16.86 21.46
C LYS A 48 6.78 -16.07 20.26
N TYR A 49 6.05 -16.74 19.38
CA TYR A 49 5.43 -16.08 18.23
C TYR A 49 4.40 -15.03 18.66
N GLU A 50 3.54 -15.35 19.64
CA GLU A 50 2.54 -14.41 20.17
C GLU A 50 3.21 -13.15 20.75
N SER A 51 4.37 -13.30 21.40
CA SER A 51 5.17 -12.17 21.88
C SER A 51 5.64 -11.28 20.71
N ILE A 52 6.24 -11.87 19.66
CA ILE A 52 6.69 -11.12 18.46
C ILE A 52 5.51 -10.44 17.77
N TYR A 53 4.38 -11.15 17.68
CA TYR A 53 3.19 -10.66 17.02
C TYR A 53 2.66 -9.40 17.72
N ASN A 54 2.54 -9.46 19.05
CA ASN A 54 2.01 -8.34 19.83
C ASN A 54 3.01 -7.19 19.97
N SER A 55 4.31 -7.44 20.02
CA SER A 55 5.33 -6.39 20.17
C SER A 55 5.64 -5.64 18.88
N SER A 56 5.69 -6.36 17.75
CA SER A 56 6.33 -5.88 16.54
C SER A 56 5.42 -5.94 15.33
N ILE A 57 4.74 -7.07 15.11
CA ILE A 57 3.90 -7.25 13.93
C ILE A 57 2.67 -6.34 13.99
N LYS A 58 2.06 -6.17 15.16
CA LYS A 58 0.91 -5.26 15.31
C LYS A 58 1.28 -3.81 14.96
N THR A 59 2.38 -3.31 15.51
CA THR A 59 2.91 -1.98 15.22
C THR A 59 3.24 -1.82 13.73
N LEU A 60 3.89 -2.83 13.14
CA LEU A 60 4.20 -2.83 11.72
C LEU A 60 2.95 -2.69 10.84
N LYS A 61 1.83 -3.35 11.20
CA LYS A 61 0.58 -3.21 10.46
C LYS A 61 0.09 -1.77 10.51
N GLU A 62 0.02 -1.19 11.70
CA GLU A 62 -0.42 0.20 11.88
C GLU A 62 0.49 1.17 11.11
N ASP A 63 1.80 0.95 11.11
CA ASP A 63 2.77 1.75 10.36
C ASP A 63 2.55 1.64 8.84
N ILE A 64 2.29 0.44 8.32
CA ILE A 64 1.95 0.21 6.91
C ILE A 64 0.68 0.98 6.54
N GLU A 65 -0.37 0.81 7.33
CA GLU A 65 -1.67 1.44 7.07
C GLU A 65 -1.55 2.97 7.06
N ASN A 66 -0.89 3.53 8.07
CA ASN A 66 -0.62 4.96 8.16
C ASN A 66 0.24 5.46 6.99
N ALA A 67 1.24 4.67 6.59
CA ALA A 67 2.14 5.04 5.51
C ALA A 67 1.41 5.15 4.17
N VAL A 68 0.55 4.19 3.82
CA VAL A 68 -0.28 4.24 2.61
C VAL A 68 -1.28 5.40 2.68
N ASP A 69 -1.87 5.64 3.85
CA ASP A 69 -2.82 6.73 4.07
C ASP A 69 -2.22 8.11 3.80
N THR A 70 -0.94 8.32 4.11
CA THR A 70 -0.27 9.60 3.78
C THR A 70 -0.14 9.87 2.27
N CYS A 71 -0.33 8.87 1.42
CA CYS A 71 -0.31 9.03 -0.04
C CYS A 71 -1.70 9.37 -0.62
N LYS A 72 -2.79 9.26 0.15
CA LYS A 72 -4.17 9.55 -0.28
C LYS A 72 -4.37 10.94 -0.90
N PRO A 73 -3.73 12.03 -0.44
CA PRO A 73 -3.93 13.35 -1.06
C PRO A 73 -3.60 13.37 -2.57
N LYS A 74 -2.52 12.69 -2.99
CA LYS A 74 -2.13 12.62 -4.41
C LYS A 74 -3.14 11.84 -5.25
N LYS A 75 -3.71 10.77 -4.68
CA LYS A 75 -4.80 10.01 -5.30
C LYS A 75 -6.06 10.86 -5.45
N ASN A 76 -6.41 11.66 -4.45
CA ASN A 76 -7.59 12.53 -4.53
C ASN A 76 -7.46 13.57 -5.66
N GLU A 77 -6.27 14.13 -5.87
CA GLU A 77 -5.99 15.00 -7.03
C GLU A 77 -6.17 14.26 -8.36
N MET A 78 -5.71 13.00 -8.44
CA MET A 78 -5.94 12.15 -9.63
C MET A 78 -7.43 11.92 -9.87
N ILE A 79 -8.20 11.56 -8.84
CA ILE A 79 -9.66 11.35 -8.95
C ILE A 79 -10.35 12.61 -9.45
N ALA A 80 -10.00 13.78 -8.90
CA ALA A 80 -10.56 15.05 -9.32
C ALA A 80 -10.26 15.35 -10.80
N LEU A 81 -9.04 15.07 -11.26
CA LEU A 81 -8.66 15.21 -12.67
C LEU A 81 -9.38 14.20 -13.56
N THR A 82 -9.51 12.95 -13.15
CA THR A 82 -10.25 11.92 -13.89
C THR A 82 -11.70 12.33 -14.11
N LYS A 83 -12.38 12.86 -13.08
CA LYS A 83 -13.76 13.38 -13.18
C LYS A 83 -13.94 14.55 -14.14
N ILE A 84 -12.86 15.26 -14.46
CA ILE A 84 -12.85 16.32 -15.46
C ILE A 84 -12.57 15.75 -16.85
N LEU A 85 -11.59 14.84 -16.94
CA LEU A 85 -11.11 14.24 -18.19
C LEU A 85 -12.07 13.21 -18.79
N GLU A 86 -12.96 12.63 -17.99
CA GLU A 86 -13.99 11.67 -18.44
C GLU A 86 -15.33 12.33 -18.80
N ASP A 87 -15.52 13.61 -18.48
CA ASP A 87 -16.80 14.32 -18.63
C ASP A 87 -16.77 15.23 -19.88
N PRO A 88 -17.50 14.87 -20.96
CA PRO A 88 -17.48 15.65 -22.20
C PRO A 88 -17.96 17.09 -22.04
N GLU A 89 -18.86 17.38 -21.11
CA GLU A 89 -19.35 18.75 -20.87
C GLU A 89 -18.25 19.60 -20.22
N LYS A 90 -17.50 19.02 -19.28
CA LYS A 90 -16.34 19.69 -18.69
C LYS A 90 -15.20 19.87 -19.69
N ILE A 91 -14.98 18.88 -20.57
CA ILE A 91 -13.96 18.97 -21.63
C ILE A 91 -14.27 20.10 -22.61
N LYS A 92 -15.54 20.30 -23.00
CA LYS A 92 -15.94 21.43 -23.86
C LYS A 92 -15.58 22.79 -23.23
N GLY A 93 -15.62 22.90 -21.90
CA GLY A 93 -15.17 24.08 -21.17
C GLY A 93 -13.64 24.23 -21.02
N LEU A 94 -12.85 23.27 -21.51
CA LEU A 94 -11.39 23.25 -21.43
C LEU A 94 -10.72 23.58 -22.78
N GLU A 95 -11.30 24.42 -23.64
CA GLU A 95 -10.74 24.76 -24.96
C GLU A 95 -9.21 24.97 -24.92
N GLY A 96 -8.44 24.05 -25.53
CA GLY A 96 -6.97 24.10 -25.58
C GLY A 96 -6.22 23.66 -24.30
N HIS A 97 -6.90 23.29 -23.23
CA HIS A 97 -6.31 22.94 -21.93
C HIS A 97 -6.36 21.46 -21.56
N TYR A 98 -6.98 20.61 -22.40
CA TYR A 98 -7.09 19.17 -22.17
C TYR A 98 -5.71 18.51 -21.96
N GLU A 99 -4.74 18.80 -22.83
CA GLU A 99 -3.38 18.23 -22.73
C GLU A 99 -2.70 18.58 -21.41
N GLY A 100 -2.88 19.80 -20.91
CA GLY A 100 -2.36 20.24 -19.63
C GLY A 100 -2.97 19.46 -18.46
N LYS A 101 -4.29 19.23 -18.48
CA LYS A 101 -4.98 18.42 -17.47
C LYS A 101 -4.56 16.95 -17.52
N PHE A 102 -4.41 16.39 -18.72
CA PHE A 102 -3.93 15.02 -18.90
C PHE A 102 -2.48 14.86 -18.44
N HIS A 103 -1.62 15.85 -18.71
CA HIS A 103 -0.25 15.88 -18.18
C HIS A 103 -0.24 15.91 -16.66
N ALA A 104 -1.04 16.78 -16.03
CA ALA A 104 -1.18 16.84 -14.57
C ALA A 104 -1.63 15.49 -13.99
N TYR A 105 -2.60 14.81 -14.60
CA TYR A 105 -3.06 13.48 -14.18
C TYR A 105 -1.91 12.47 -14.15
N ARG A 106 -1.11 12.39 -15.23
CA ARG A 106 0.05 11.49 -15.30
C ARG A 106 1.11 11.82 -14.26
N THR A 107 1.33 13.11 -13.99
CA THR A 107 2.27 13.56 -12.95
C THR A 107 1.81 13.09 -11.58
N TYR A 108 0.54 13.34 -11.19
CA TYR A 108 0.03 12.87 -9.91
C TYR A 108 0.03 11.34 -9.79
N MET A 109 -0.27 10.61 -10.86
CA MET A 109 -0.16 9.15 -10.89
C MET A 109 1.26 8.68 -10.53
N LYS A 110 2.28 9.25 -11.17
CA LYS A 110 3.68 8.93 -10.88
C LYS A 110 4.08 9.33 -9.46
N GLU A 111 3.66 10.50 -9.00
CA GLU A 111 3.94 10.95 -7.65
C GLU A 111 3.26 10.08 -6.58
N TYR A 112 2.05 9.60 -6.85
CA TYR A 112 1.33 8.68 -5.98
C TYR A 112 2.05 7.34 -5.88
N GLN A 113 2.41 6.74 -7.02
CA GLN A 113 3.18 5.48 -7.05
C GLN A 113 4.54 5.64 -6.35
N ASN A 114 5.26 6.74 -6.60
CA ASN A 114 6.51 7.03 -5.91
C ASN A 114 6.31 7.20 -4.39
N CYS A 115 5.19 7.79 -3.97
CA CYS A 115 4.85 7.88 -2.54
C CYS A 115 4.74 6.49 -1.94
N LEU A 116 3.95 5.59 -2.54
CA LEU A 116 3.78 4.21 -2.08
C LEU A 116 5.14 3.47 -2.01
N ILE A 117 5.94 3.54 -3.07
CA ILE A 117 7.25 2.88 -3.15
C ILE A 117 8.20 3.40 -2.06
N ASN A 118 8.27 4.72 -1.87
CA ASN A 118 9.12 5.32 -0.84
C ASN A 118 8.71 4.90 0.58
N LYS A 119 7.41 4.70 0.81
CA LYS A 119 6.91 4.17 2.09
C LYS A 119 7.31 2.71 2.25
N SER A 120 7.13 1.88 1.22
CA SER A 120 7.58 0.49 1.22
C SER A 120 9.05 0.33 1.56
N ASN A 121 9.91 1.10 0.90
CA ASN A 121 11.35 1.02 1.11
C ASN A 121 11.75 1.31 2.57
N LYS A 122 10.96 2.09 3.32
CA LYS A 122 11.19 2.36 4.74
C LYS A 122 10.72 1.21 5.64
N THR A 123 9.66 0.51 5.25
CA THR A 123 9.05 -0.57 6.04
C THR A 123 9.67 -1.94 5.78
N MET A 124 10.16 -2.18 4.55
CA MET A 124 10.73 -3.47 4.14
C MET A 124 11.90 -3.99 4.99
N PRO A 125 12.80 -3.16 5.55
CA PRO A 125 13.82 -3.65 6.49
C PRO A 125 13.22 -4.31 7.73
N GLN A 126 12.15 -3.74 8.32
CA GLN A 126 11.47 -4.33 9.47
C GLN A 126 10.77 -5.64 9.11
N ILE A 127 10.12 -5.71 7.93
CA ILE A 127 9.53 -6.95 7.41
C ILE A 127 10.60 -8.05 7.28
N ARG A 128 11.77 -7.72 6.74
CA ARG A 128 12.88 -8.67 6.59
C ARG A 128 13.40 -9.18 7.92
N SER A 129 13.58 -8.29 8.90
CA SER A 129 13.97 -8.66 10.27
C SER A 129 12.97 -9.65 10.88
N LEU A 130 11.67 -9.33 10.80
CA LEU A 130 10.63 -10.20 11.35
C LEU A 130 10.56 -11.55 10.64
N LYS A 131 10.75 -11.60 9.32
CA LYS A 131 10.84 -12.88 8.59
C LYS A 131 12.02 -13.71 9.07
N TYR A 132 13.17 -13.08 9.33
CA TYR A 132 14.33 -13.77 9.86
C TYR A 132 14.04 -14.35 11.25
N ASP A 133 13.52 -13.54 12.17
CA ASP A 133 13.17 -13.98 13.54
C ASP A 133 12.15 -15.13 13.53
N ILE A 134 11.17 -15.06 12.63
CA ILE A 134 10.16 -16.12 12.47
C ILE A 134 10.79 -17.41 11.93
N ASN A 135 11.70 -17.31 10.95
CA ASN A 135 12.37 -18.50 10.42
C ASN A 135 13.25 -19.17 11.47
N GLU A 136 13.94 -18.40 12.30
CA GLU A 136 14.72 -18.93 13.44
C GLU A 136 13.82 -19.62 14.48
N LEU A 137 12.59 -19.13 14.69
CA LEU A 137 11.62 -19.80 15.56
C LEU A 137 11.10 -21.14 14.99
N LEU A 138 11.07 -21.27 13.66
CA LEU A 138 10.55 -22.45 12.96
C LEU A 138 11.63 -23.49 12.64
N SER A 139 12.91 -23.15 12.86
CA SER A 139 14.07 -24.03 12.64
C SER A 139 14.34 -24.93 13.84
#